data_AF-A0A7X9HJB6-F1
#
_entry.id   AF-A0A7X9HJB6-F1
#
_cell.length_a   1.000
_cell.length_b   1.000
_cell.length_c   1.000
_cell.angle_alpha   90.00
_cell.angle_beta   90.00
_cell.angle_gamma   90.00
#
_symmetry.space_group_name_H-M   'P 1'
#
loop_
_entity.id
_entity.type
_entity.pdbx_description
1 polymer ?
#
loop_
_entity_poly.entity_id
_entity_poly.type
_entity_poly.pdbx_seq_one_letter_code
_entity_poly.pdbx_strand_id
1 'polypeptide(L)'
;MILLSIIGTGNYCEVTYRYGEKVATPGKYVIGALLEFLEVDNVLVAMTRDAADKHENELKNICDFEKIHIPDGRNENELWRIFNAIASKIPENSELVLDVTHGFRSLPMLMLAVTVYLQVAKNIKVKHILYGAFDAKDENGIAPVFELKPFIDIISWSFATDYFIKMGKANQLKTLTEQIQNRQYRDNTGYKPKGLKNLGNKLEGLSNALSSVRIMEALEIARLLPEELKSSKKDVEHIYDAKPLGALFDKISETFGSMIVPEEKEFEYEGLKAQAEILRFYLQTGQYQQAITLARELLVTRVALMMPGNPIGHEERETAEAVLNGRNKNLQLQPFDNKLLEDIINVWQQFNDLRNDINHAGMRQNPADANKMINNIKDTCGKVIEFFCC
;
A
#
# COMPACT_ATOMS: atom_id res chain seq x y z
N MET A 1 -8.91 -4.04 25.62
CA MET A 1 -7.60 -4.02 24.92
C MET A 1 -6.56 -4.84 25.69
N ILE A 2 -5.51 -5.33 25.04
CA ILE A 2 -4.38 -6.02 25.68
C ILE A 2 -3.22 -5.01 25.81
N LEU A 3 -2.70 -4.80 27.03
CA LEU A 3 -1.46 -4.08 27.26
C LEU A 3 -0.30 -5.07 27.29
N LEU A 4 0.67 -4.91 26.39
CA LEU A 4 1.92 -5.65 26.41
C LEU A 4 3.05 -4.73 26.84
N SER A 5 3.67 -5.02 27.99
CA SER A 5 4.84 -4.30 28.49
C SER A 5 6.04 -5.23 28.62
N ILE A 6 7.24 -4.68 28.45
CA ILE A 6 8.51 -5.38 28.74
C ILE A 6 9.10 -4.76 30.00
N ILE A 7 9.51 -5.61 30.96
CA ILE A 7 10.22 -5.17 32.16
C ILE A 7 11.63 -5.76 32.18
N GLY A 8 12.61 -4.89 32.40
CA GLY A 8 14.02 -5.23 32.59
C GLY A 8 14.41 -5.31 34.06
N THR A 9 15.71 -5.35 34.34
CA THR A 9 16.28 -5.43 35.70
C THR A 9 16.62 -4.06 36.30
N GLY A 10 16.05 -2.98 35.74
CA GLY A 10 16.35 -1.60 36.14
C GLY A 10 16.07 -1.31 37.62
N ASN A 11 16.70 -0.28 38.16
CA ASN A 11 16.33 0.26 39.47
C ASN A 11 15.27 1.35 39.26
N TYR A 12 14.01 0.93 39.11
CA TYR A 12 12.92 1.86 38.89
C TYR A 12 12.65 2.67 40.15
N CYS A 13 12.37 3.96 39.97
CA CYS A 13 12.06 4.90 41.05
C CYS A 13 10.65 5.43 40.86
N GLU A 14 10.07 5.95 41.94
CA GLU A 14 8.79 6.62 41.88
C GLU A 14 8.85 7.84 40.96
N VAL A 15 7.86 7.96 40.07
CA VAL A 15 7.74 9.04 39.11
C VAL A 15 6.26 9.28 38.79
N THR A 16 5.92 10.53 38.54
CA THR A 16 4.61 10.92 38.04
C THR A 16 4.67 10.98 36.52
N TYR A 17 3.78 10.23 35.85
CA TYR A 17 3.68 10.27 34.39
C TYR A 17 2.52 11.15 33.92
N ARG A 18 2.66 11.72 32.72
CA ARG A 18 1.61 12.48 32.03
C ARG A 18 1.40 11.99 30.61
N TYR A 19 0.16 11.77 30.21
CA TYR A 19 -0.24 11.44 28.84
C TYR A 19 -1.33 12.39 28.36
N GLY A 20 -0.97 13.32 27.47
CA GLY A 20 -1.83 14.45 27.11
C GLY A 20 -2.15 15.30 28.35
N GLU A 21 -3.44 15.50 28.62
CA GLU A 21 -3.94 16.22 29.80
C GLU A 21 -4.06 15.34 31.05
N LYS A 22 -3.89 14.02 30.93
CA LYS A 22 -4.01 13.10 32.06
C LYS A 22 -2.68 13.02 32.82
N VAL A 23 -2.75 13.10 34.15
CA VAL A 23 -1.60 12.92 35.05
C VAL A 23 -1.92 11.76 35.98
N ALA A 24 -1.03 10.76 36.03
CA ALA A 24 -1.23 9.58 36.85
C ALA A 24 -0.79 9.81 38.30
N THR A 25 -1.20 8.91 39.18
CA THR A 25 -0.61 8.86 40.53
C THR A 25 0.89 8.53 40.46
N PRO A 26 1.72 9.07 41.39
CA PRO A 26 3.13 8.72 41.45
C PRO A 26 3.30 7.21 41.66
N GLY A 27 4.11 6.59 40.80
CA GLY A 27 4.30 5.15 40.81
C GLY A 27 5.68 4.75 40.34
N LYS A 28 6.11 3.57 40.79
CA LYS A 28 7.44 3.03 40.44
C LYS A 28 7.50 2.44 39.02
N TYR A 29 6.36 1.94 38.50
CA TYR A 29 6.28 1.27 37.21
C TYR A 29 5.32 2.01 36.30
N VAL A 30 5.75 2.28 35.06
CA VAL A 30 4.91 2.98 34.06
C VAL A 30 3.58 2.25 33.81
N ILE A 31 3.55 0.92 33.96
CA ILE A 31 2.34 0.10 33.79
C ILE A 31 1.19 0.64 34.64
N GLY A 32 1.44 1.05 35.89
CA GLY A 32 0.41 1.62 36.76
C GLY A 32 -0.20 2.89 36.16
N ALA A 33 0.64 3.81 35.68
CA ALA A 33 0.18 5.02 35.02
C ALA A 33 -0.60 4.71 33.72
N LEU A 34 -0.16 3.74 32.93
CA LEU A 34 -0.86 3.35 31.70
C LEU A 34 -2.26 2.79 31.97
N LEU A 35 -2.45 2.06 33.07
CA LEU A 35 -3.75 1.54 33.49
C LEU A 35 -4.69 2.65 34.00
N GLU A 36 -4.17 3.75 34.52
CA GLU A 36 -4.97 4.95 34.83
C GLU A 36 -5.37 5.71 33.56
N PHE A 37 -4.52 5.67 32.53
CA PHE A 37 -4.75 6.39 31.28
C PHE A 37 -5.71 5.68 30.32
N LEU A 38 -5.75 4.34 30.36
CA LEU A 38 -6.38 3.50 29.33
C LEU A 38 -7.27 2.40 29.92
N GLU A 39 -8.34 2.07 29.20
CA GLU A 39 -9.20 0.92 29.52
C GLU A 39 -8.61 -0.38 28.96
N VAL A 40 -7.93 -1.15 29.81
CA VAL A 40 -7.23 -2.39 29.45
C VAL A 40 -7.95 -3.58 30.08
N ASP A 41 -8.19 -4.64 29.30
CA ASP A 41 -8.84 -5.87 29.78
C ASP A 41 -7.82 -6.87 30.33
N ASN A 42 -6.64 -6.94 29.69
CA ASN A 42 -5.60 -7.91 30.02
C ASN A 42 -4.22 -7.25 29.96
N VAL A 43 -3.38 -7.55 30.95
CA VAL A 43 -1.99 -7.09 30.99
C VAL A 43 -1.07 -8.29 30.78
N LEU A 44 -0.20 -8.18 29.79
CA LEU A 44 0.88 -9.12 29.52
C LEU A 44 2.20 -8.44 29.83
N VAL A 45 3.02 -9.08 30.67
CA VAL A 45 4.35 -8.54 31.02
C VAL A 45 5.42 -9.53 30.62
N ALA A 46 6.21 -9.14 29.62
CA ALA A 46 7.36 -9.91 29.18
C ALA A 46 8.59 -9.55 30.03
N MET A 47 9.18 -10.57 30.66
CA MET A 47 10.29 -10.39 31.58
C MET A 47 11.25 -11.59 31.57
N THR A 48 12.53 -11.29 31.80
CA THR A 48 13.55 -12.31 32.04
C THR A 48 13.40 -12.89 33.44
N ARG A 49 14.14 -13.97 33.74
CA ARG A 49 14.12 -14.55 35.08
C ARG A 49 14.54 -13.53 36.14
N ASP A 50 15.66 -12.85 35.91
CA ASP A 50 16.22 -11.87 36.84
C ASP A 50 15.28 -10.66 37.02
N ALA A 51 14.59 -10.24 35.96
CA ALA A 51 13.59 -9.17 36.04
C ALA A 51 12.35 -9.62 36.86
N ALA A 52 11.90 -10.87 36.68
CA ALA A 52 10.81 -11.44 37.45
C ALA A 52 11.16 -11.53 38.94
N ASP A 53 12.33 -12.08 39.27
CA ASP A 53 12.80 -12.23 40.65
C ASP A 53 12.86 -10.89 41.39
N LYS A 54 13.12 -9.79 40.66
CA LYS A 54 13.24 -8.45 41.22
C LYS A 54 11.92 -7.68 41.29
N HIS A 55 11.04 -7.81 40.30
CA HIS A 55 9.91 -6.88 40.10
C HIS A 55 8.52 -7.54 40.17
N GLU A 56 8.41 -8.87 40.06
CA GLU A 56 7.12 -9.56 39.92
C GLU A 56 6.18 -9.32 41.12
N ASN A 57 6.71 -9.43 42.35
CA ASN A 57 5.89 -9.26 43.55
C ASN A 57 5.37 -7.83 43.71
N GLU A 58 6.19 -6.83 43.39
CA GLU A 58 5.76 -5.43 43.44
C GLU A 58 4.73 -5.12 42.35
N LEU A 59 4.92 -5.65 41.13
CA LEU A 59 3.96 -5.48 40.04
C LEU A 59 2.60 -6.12 40.33
N LYS A 60 2.56 -7.29 40.99
CA LYS A 60 1.32 -7.96 41.40
C LYS A 60 0.51 -7.14 42.40
N ASN A 61 1.15 -6.27 43.19
CA ASN A 61 0.43 -5.35 44.08
C ASN A 61 -0.21 -4.18 43.33
N ILE A 62 0.18 -3.93 42.08
CA ILE A 62 -0.34 -2.84 41.25
C ILE A 62 -1.47 -3.35 40.36
N CYS A 63 -1.30 -4.52 39.73
CA CYS A 63 -2.30 -5.09 38.84
C CYS A 63 -2.13 -6.61 38.67
N ASP A 64 -3.21 -7.26 38.26
CA ASP A 64 -3.15 -8.63 37.75
C ASP A 64 -2.56 -8.63 36.33
N PHE A 65 -1.61 -9.53 36.07
CA PHE A 65 -1.00 -9.69 34.76
C PHE A 65 -0.60 -11.13 34.47
N GLU A 66 -0.56 -11.49 33.19
CA GLU A 66 0.03 -12.73 32.72
C GLU A 66 1.50 -12.51 32.37
N LYS A 67 2.37 -13.32 32.97
CA LYS A 67 3.82 -13.27 32.74
C LYS A 67 4.18 -13.99 31.44
N ILE A 68 4.94 -13.33 30.58
CA ILE A 68 5.60 -13.95 29.42
C ILE A 68 7.09 -14.10 29.75
N HIS A 69 7.54 -15.34 29.92
CA HIS A 69 8.95 -15.59 30.17
C HIS A 69 9.77 -15.45 28.89
N ILE A 70 10.80 -14.58 28.92
CA ILE A 70 11.69 -14.34 27.78
C ILE A 70 13.18 -14.46 28.19
N PRO A 71 14.08 -14.86 27.28
CA PRO A 71 15.53 -14.77 27.52
C PRO A 71 16.02 -13.31 27.42
N ASP A 72 17.31 -13.11 27.70
CA ASP A 72 17.94 -11.77 27.71
C ASP A 72 18.10 -11.14 26.31
N GLY A 73 18.09 -11.94 25.25
CA GLY A 73 18.24 -11.45 23.87
C GLY A 73 19.69 -11.17 23.48
N ARG A 74 20.65 -11.94 24.03
CA ARG A 74 22.10 -11.71 23.83
C ARG A 74 22.62 -12.14 22.46
N ASN A 75 21.85 -12.94 21.74
CA ASN A 75 22.17 -13.48 20.43
C ASN A 75 20.88 -13.67 19.62
N GLU A 76 21.03 -13.93 18.31
CA GLU A 76 19.90 -14.07 17.39
C GLU A 76 18.90 -15.16 17.81
N ASN A 77 19.38 -16.32 18.29
CA ASN A 77 18.50 -17.40 18.75
C ASN A 77 17.63 -16.97 19.94
N GLU A 78 18.18 -16.19 20.86
CA GLU A 78 17.40 -15.63 21.97
C GLU A 78 16.38 -14.58 21.50
N LEU A 79 16.74 -13.73 20.53
CA LEU A 79 15.79 -12.78 19.93
C LEU A 79 14.61 -13.49 19.27
N TRP A 80 14.85 -14.60 18.55
CA TRP A 80 13.78 -15.42 18.00
C TRP A 80 12.91 -16.08 19.07
N ARG A 81 13.50 -16.50 20.19
CA ARG A 81 12.74 -17.02 21.33
C ARG A 81 11.84 -15.95 21.96
N ILE A 82 12.34 -14.71 22.08
CA ILE A 82 11.53 -13.56 22.54
C ILE A 82 10.37 -13.34 21.57
N PHE A 83 10.66 -13.26 20.26
CA PHE A 83 9.65 -13.09 19.21
C PHE A 83 8.54 -14.13 19.33
N ASN A 84 8.90 -15.42 19.39
CA ASN A 84 7.94 -16.53 19.44
C ASN A 84 7.12 -16.51 20.74
N ALA A 85 7.77 -16.26 21.88
CA ALA A 85 7.10 -16.20 23.17
C ALA A 85 6.00 -15.11 23.17
N ILE A 86 6.31 -13.92 22.67
CA ILE A 86 5.36 -12.82 22.58
C ILE A 86 4.28 -13.10 21.54
N ALA A 87 4.69 -13.44 20.31
CA ALA A 87 3.77 -13.65 19.20
C ALA A 87 2.75 -14.75 19.50
N SER A 88 3.13 -15.82 20.21
CA SER A 88 2.23 -16.90 20.59
C SER A 88 1.13 -16.48 21.58
N LYS A 89 1.40 -15.48 22.42
CA LYS A 89 0.51 -15.03 23.49
C LYS A 89 -0.55 -14.02 23.02
N ILE A 90 -0.28 -13.29 21.95
CA ILE A 90 -1.25 -12.33 21.42
C ILE A 90 -2.33 -13.06 20.61
N PRO A 91 -3.63 -12.96 20.96
CA PRO A 91 -4.70 -13.59 20.20
C PRO A 91 -4.94 -12.92 18.85
N GLU A 92 -5.55 -13.66 17.93
CA GLU A 92 -6.06 -13.12 16.66
C GLU A 92 -7.17 -12.09 16.86
N ASN A 93 -7.26 -11.11 15.96
CA ASN A 93 -8.26 -10.03 15.94
C ASN A 93 -8.31 -9.19 17.24
N SER A 94 -7.23 -9.22 18.04
CA SER A 94 -7.14 -8.49 19.30
C SER A 94 -6.75 -7.03 19.11
N GLU A 95 -7.08 -6.20 20.09
CA GLU A 95 -6.62 -4.81 20.15
C GLU A 95 -5.42 -4.69 21.08
N LEU A 96 -4.30 -4.16 20.59
CA LEU A 96 -3.02 -4.15 21.30
C LEU A 96 -2.58 -2.72 21.66
N VAL A 97 -2.17 -2.55 22.91
CA VAL A 97 -1.37 -1.42 23.39
C VAL A 97 0.02 -1.95 23.70
N LEU A 98 1.04 -1.33 23.10
CA LEU A 98 2.42 -1.70 23.32
C LEU A 98 3.11 -0.67 24.20
N ASP A 99 3.74 -1.11 25.27
CA ASP A 99 4.63 -0.30 26.11
C ASP A 99 6.10 -0.66 25.81
N VAL A 100 6.87 0.34 25.34
CA VAL A 100 8.29 0.21 25.03
C VAL A 100 9.21 0.88 26.05
N THR A 101 8.66 1.36 27.18
CA THR A 101 9.37 2.18 28.19
C THR A 101 10.61 1.51 28.77
N HIS A 102 10.51 0.24 29.14
CA HIS A 102 11.60 -0.48 29.80
C HIS A 102 12.27 -1.52 28.90
N GLY A 103 12.08 -1.40 27.57
CA GLY A 103 12.79 -2.21 26.59
C GLY A 103 14.23 -1.73 26.43
N PHE A 104 15.21 -2.59 26.71
CA PHE A 104 16.64 -2.25 26.59
C PHE A 104 17.23 -2.70 25.24
N ARG A 105 18.17 -1.91 24.70
CA ARG A 105 18.92 -2.21 23.46
C ARG A 105 18.00 -2.50 22.26
N SER A 106 18.03 -3.71 21.72
CA SER A 106 17.32 -4.13 20.51
C SER A 106 15.86 -4.52 20.76
N LEU A 107 15.42 -4.63 22.01
CA LEU A 107 14.06 -5.08 22.34
C LEU A 107 12.95 -4.15 21.80
N PRO A 108 13.05 -2.81 21.90
CA PRO A 108 12.04 -1.93 21.29
C PRO A 108 11.91 -2.15 19.76
N MET A 109 13.04 -2.34 19.06
CA MET A 109 13.04 -2.64 17.63
C MET A 109 12.42 -4.01 17.32
N LEU A 110 12.73 -5.02 18.14
CA LEU A 110 12.12 -6.34 18.02
C LEU A 110 10.60 -6.26 18.25
N MET A 111 10.15 -5.49 19.24
CA MET A 111 8.73 -5.28 19.53
C MET A 111 7.99 -4.61 18.39
N LEU A 112 8.62 -3.64 17.74
CA LEU A 112 8.08 -3.04 16.52
C LEU A 112 7.90 -4.09 15.42
N ALA A 113 8.91 -4.93 15.19
CA ALA A 113 8.86 -6.01 14.19
C ALA A 113 7.79 -7.07 14.51
N VAL A 114 7.69 -7.49 15.78
CA VAL A 114 6.62 -8.39 16.26
C VAL A 114 5.26 -7.77 16.00
N THR A 115 5.09 -6.48 16.28
CA THR A 115 3.83 -5.77 16.10
C THR A 115 3.40 -5.76 14.63
N VAL A 116 4.31 -5.37 13.72
CA VAL A 116 4.05 -5.37 12.27
C VAL A 116 3.71 -6.78 11.78
N TYR A 117 4.44 -7.80 12.24
CA TYR A 117 4.14 -9.20 11.92
C TYR A 117 2.73 -9.61 12.37
N LEU A 118 2.37 -9.29 13.62
CA LEU A 118 1.08 -9.66 14.19
C LEU A 118 -0.10 -8.96 13.50
N GLN A 119 0.08 -7.74 13.00
CA GLN A 119 -0.97 -7.06 12.22
C GLN A 119 -1.35 -7.86 10.99
N VAL A 120 -0.40 -8.53 10.34
CA VAL A 120 -0.65 -9.35 9.16
C VAL A 120 -1.05 -10.78 9.53
N ALA A 121 -0.25 -11.44 10.39
CA ALA A 121 -0.42 -12.85 10.71
C ALA A 121 -1.64 -13.13 11.60
N LYS A 122 -2.06 -12.15 12.39
CA LYS A 122 -3.13 -12.31 13.39
C LYS A 122 -4.22 -11.24 13.30
N ASN A 123 -4.15 -10.35 12.31
CA ASN A 123 -5.12 -9.26 12.12
C ASN A 123 -5.34 -8.42 13.40
N ILE A 124 -4.27 -8.16 14.16
CA ILE A 124 -4.39 -7.34 15.37
C ILE A 124 -4.58 -5.87 15.00
N LYS A 125 -5.24 -5.12 15.90
CA LYS A 125 -5.38 -3.67 15.79
C LYS A 125 -4.53 -2.98 16.86
N VAL A 126 -3.44 -2.36 16.43
CA VAL A 126 -2.60 -1.54 17.32
C VAL A 126 -3.35 -0.26 17.65
N LYS A 127 -3.60 -0.02 18.94
CA LYS A 127 -4.29 1.17 19.45
C LYS A 127 -3.33 2.24 19.87
N HIS A 128 -2.27 1.86 20.57
CA HIS A 128 -1.25 2.75 21.10
C HIS A 128 0.11 2.08 21.10
N ILE A 129 1.17 2.85 20.91
CA ILE A 129 2.53 2.46 21.23
C ILE A 129 3.10 3.54 22.13
N LEU A 130 3.30 3.22 23.41
CA LEU A 130 3.59 4.21 24.44
C LEU A 130 5.01 4.06 24.97
N TYR A 131 5.63 5.21 25.21
CA TYR A 131 6.96 5.32 25.79
C TYR A 131 6.96 6.35 26.92
N GLY A 132 7.08 5.89 28.17
CA GLY A 132 7.27 6.74 29.34
C GLY A 132 8.70 7.29 29.38
N ALA A 133 8.89 8.52 28.92
CA ALA A 133 10.20 9.13 28.81
C ALA A 133 10.70 9.65 30.16
N PHE A 134 11.18 8.74 31.02
CA PHE A 134 11.65 9.05 32.38
C PHE A 134 12.75 10.13 32.40
N ASP A 135 13.64 10.14 31.41
CA ASP A 135 14.73 11.12 31.32
C ASP A 135 14.27 12.50 30.81
N ALA A 136 13.03 12.62 30.33
CA ALA A 136 12.44 13.85 29.80
C ALA A 136 11.50 14.53 30.81
N LYS A 137 11.74 14.35 32.11
CA LYS A 137 10.97 15.02 33.18
C LYS A 137 11.01 16.53 33.04
N ASP A 138 9.87 17.16 33.27
CA ASP A 138 9.79 18.63 33.36
C ASP A 138 10.31 19.16 34.71
N GLU A 139 10.24 20.48 34.89
CA GLU A 139 10.70 21.18 36.10
C GLU A 139 10.00 20.72 37.38
N ASN A 140 8.78 20.14 37.26
CA ASN A 140 8.03 19.59 38.39
C ASN A 140 8.31 18.09 38.62
N GLY A 141 9.25 17.52 37.87
CA GLY A 141 9.60 16.09 37.96
C GLY A 141 8.60 15.16 37.27
N ILE A 142 7.69 15.68 36.44
CA ILE A 142 6.68 14.90 35.74
C ILE A 142 7.24 14.40 34.41
N ALA A 143 7.25 13.08 34.20
CA ALA A 143 7.73 12.45 32.97
C ALA A 143 6.61 12.36 31.93
N PRO A 144 6.82 12.78 30.67
CA PRO A 144 5.83 12.60 29.62
C PRO A 144 5.79 11.15 29.11
N VAL A 145 4.60 10.72 28.69
CA VAL A 145 4.39 9.49 27.91
C VAL A 145 4.18 9.90 26.45
N PHE A 146 5.08 9.45 25.57
CA PHE A 146 4.98 9.71 24.14
C PHE A 146 4.16 8.63 23.43
N GLU A 147 3.33 9.06 22.48
CA GLU A 147 2.64 8.19 21.52
C GLU A 147 3.50 7.99 20.28
N LEU A 148 3.86 6.74 20.00
CA LEU A 148 4.75 6.34 18.92
C LEU A 148 4.03 5.57 17.80
N LYS A 149 2.72 5.29 17.94
CA LYS A 149 1.93 4.65 16.89
C LYS A 149 2.05 5.34 15.51
N PRO A 150 2.15 6.68 15.39
CA PRO A 150 2.33 7.32 14.07
C PRO A 150 3.47 6.72 13.23
N PHE A 151 4.53 6.23 13.85
CA PHE A 151 5.64 5.59 13.13
C PHE A 151 5.28 4.23 12.52
N ILE A 152 4.39 3.45 13.15
CA ILE A 152 3.81 2.23 12.52
C ILE A 152 2.85 2.61 11.39
N ASP A 153 2.10 3.70 11.54
CA ASP A 153 1.20 4.17 10.50
C ASP A 153 2.01 4.55 9.23
N ILE A 154 3.21 5.13 9.36
CA ILE A 154 4.15 5.37 8.25
C ILE A 154 4.56 4.08 7.52
N ILE A 155 4.86 3.00 8.27
CA ILE A 155 5.19 1.70 7.65
C ILE A 155 3.99 1.19 6.85
N SER A 156 2.79 1.29 7.42
CA SER A 156 1.55 0.87 6.77
C SER A 156 1.28 1.66 5.49
N TRP A 157 1.50 2.98 5.49
CA TRP A 157 1.38 3.83 4.30
C TRP A 157 2.41 3.48 3.24
N SER A 158 3.65 3.21 3.65
CA SER A 158 4.73 2.84 2.73
C SER A 158 4.40 1.55 2.00
N PHE A 159 3.91 0.53 2.72
CA PHE A 159 3.47 -0.73 2.13
C PHE A 159 2.26 -0.54 1.21
N ALA A 160 1.23 0.20 1.64
CA ALA A 160 0.04 0.44 0.83
C ALA A 160 0.38 1.21 -0.47
N THR A 161 1.31 2.17 -0.40
CA THR A 161 1.80 2.92 -1.56
C THR A 161 2.59 2.03 -2.51
N ASP A 162 3.53 1.24 -2.00
CA ASP A 162 4.31 0.29 -2.80
C ASP A 162 3.41 -0.75 -3.48
N TYR A 163 2.42 -1.26 -2.75
CA TYR A 163 1.42 -2.18 -3.29
C TYR A 163 0.60 -1.56 -4.41
N PHE A 164 0.19 -0.30 -4.28
CA PHE A 164 -0.51 0.40 -5.36
C PHE A 164 0.39 0.61 -6.58
N ILE A 165 1.63 1.06 -6.39
CA ILE A 165 2.58 1.31 -7.48
C ILE A 165 2.94 0.01 -8.22
N LYS A 166 3.21 -1.08 -7.49
CA LYS A 166 3.70 -2.33 -8.09
C LYS A 166 2.60 -3.29 -8.52
N MET A 167 1.39 -3.17 -7.98
CA MET A 167 0.29 -4.10 -8.26
C MET A 167 -0.95 -3.40 -8.82
N GLY A 168 -0.98 -2.08 -8.88
CA GLY A 168 -2.14 -1.31 -9.33
C GLY A 168 -3.35 -1.40 -8.39
N LYS A 169 -3.15 -1.73 -7.10
CA LYS A 169 -4.23 -1.94 -6.12
C LYS A 169 -4.22 -0.90 -5.00
N ALA A 170 -5.24 -0.04 -4.95
CA ALA A 170 -5.31 1.10 -4.03
C ALA A 170 -6.22 0.90 -2.80
N ASN A 171 -6.80 -0.29 -2.61
CA ASN A 171 -7.75 -0.59 -1.54
C ASN A 171 -7.20 -0.26 -0.13
N GLN A 172 -5.92 -0.56 0.12
CA GLN A 172 -5.27 -0.23 1.39
C GLN A 172 -5.06 1.29 1.56
N LEU A 173 -4.62 1.97 0.49
CA LEU A 173 -4.47 3.43 0.51
C LEU A 173 -5.79 4.14 0.79
N LYS A 174 -6.88 3.74 0.11
CA LYS A 174 -8.22 4.26 0.37
C LYS A 174 -8.60 4.13 1.85
N THR A 175 -8.43 2.93 2.40
CA THR A 175 -8.75 2.67 3.81
C THR A 175 -7.96 3.59 4.73
N LEU A 176 -6.66 3.78 4.47
CA LEU A 176 -5.78 4.60 5.29
C LEU A 176 -6.12 6.10 5.19
N THR A 177 -6.36 6.64 3.99
CA THR A 177 -6.72 8.06 3.83
C THR A 177 -8.09 8.36 4.44
N GLU A 178 -9.05 7.43 4.31
CA GLU A 178 -10.36 7.53 5.00
C GLU A 178 -10.21 7.52 6.52
N GLN A 179 -9.39 6.62 7.08
CA GLN A 179 -9.16 6.55 8.52
C GLN A 179 -8.53 7.84 9.06
N ILE A 180 -7.55 8.41 8.36
CA ILE A 180 -6.92 9.67 8.76
C ILE A 180 -7.94 10.79 8.77
N GLN A 181 -8.70 10.97 7.69
CA GLN A 181 -9.72 12.00 7.60
C GLN A 181 -10.78 11.82 8.70
N ASN A 182 -11.35 10.62 8.83
CA ASN A 182 -12.37 10.33 9.84
C ASN A 182 -11.87 10.61 11.26
N ARG A 183 -10.59 10.32 11.57
CA ARG A 183 -9.97 10.64 12.86
C ARG A 183 -9.98 12.15 13.13
N GLN A 184 -9.57 12.99 12.18
CA GLN A 184 -9.59 14.46 12.34
C GLN A 184 -11.02 15.01 12.55
N TYR A 185 -12.02 14.39 11.93
CA TYR A 185 -13.43 14.74 12.17
C TYR A 185 -13.88 14.38 13.58
N ARG A 186 -13.57 13.16 14.04
CA ARG A 186 -13.95 12.64 15.35
C ARG A 186 -13.25 13.36 16.51
N ASP A 187 -11.95 13.58 16.40
CA ASP A 187 -11.11 14.10 17.49
C ASP A 187 -11.15 15.65 17.58
N ASN A 188 -11.89 16.30 16.67
CA ASN A 188 -12.12 17.74 16.63
C ASN A 188 -10.88 18.64 16.71
N THR A 189 -9.83 18.25 16.00
CA THR A 189 -8.48 18.84 15.97
C THR A 189 -8.38 20.24 15.34
N GLY A 190 -9.49 20.96 15.17
CA GLY A 190 -9.55 22.30 14.55
C GLY A 190 -9.42 22.30 13.02
N TYR A 191 -8.65 21.39 12.44
CA TYR A 191 -8.54 21.21 10.98
C TYR A 191 -9.45 20.07 10.50
N LYS A 192 -10.21 20.31 9.42
CA LYS A 192 -11.12 19.32 8.82
C LYS A 192 -10.66 19.02 7.39
N PRO A 193 -9.89 17.94 7.16
CA PRO A 193 -9.39 17.59 5.84
C PRO A 193 -10.55 17.23 4.91
N LYS A 194 -10.43 17.56 3.62
CA LYS A 194 -11.51 17.32 2.63
C LYS A 194 -11.06 16.47 1.45
N GLY A 195 -9.77 16.45 1.14
CA GLY A 195 -9.18 15.77 -0.01
C GLY A 195 -8.87 14.30 0.22
N LEU A 196 -8.44 13.90 1.43
CA LEU A 196 -7.94 12.54 1.69
C LEU A 196 -8.89 11.40 1.30
N LYS A 197 -10.15 11.47 1.69
CA LYS A 197 -11.18 10.47 1.33
C LYS A 197 -11.46 10.48 -0.17
N ASN A 198 -11.53 11.66 -0.79
CA ASN A 198 -11.75 11.79 -2.23
C ASN A 198 -10.58 11.19 -3.02
N LEU A 199 -9.34 11.49 -2.63
CA LEU A 199 -8.15 10.89 -3.19
C LEU A 199 -8.21 9.37 -3.06
N GLY A 200 -8.50 8.84 -1.87
CA GLY A 200 -8.65 7.40 -1.65
C GLY A 200 -9.63 6.74 -2.63
N ASN A 201 -10.80 7.36 -2.82
CA ASN A 201 -11.81 6.88 -3.78
C ASN A 201 -11.33 6.96 -5.24
N LYS A 202 -10.64 8.03 -5.63
CA LYS A 202 -10.10 8.18 -6.98
C LYS A 202 -9.00 7.16 -7.29
N LEU A 203 -8.11 6.89 -6.32
CA LEU A 203 -7.09 5.86 -6.45
C LEU A 203 -7.71 4.46 -6.57
N GLU A 204 -8.77 4.17 -5.79
CA GLU A 204 -9.52 2.92 -5.94
C GLU A 204 -10.22 2.82 -7.30
N GLY A 205 -10.81 3.92 -7.78
CA GLY A 205 -11.38 4.02 -9.12
C GLY A 205 -10.36 3.71 -10.21
N LEU A 206 -9.16 4.30 -10.14
CA LEU A 206 -8.07 4.01 -11.07
C LEU A 206 -7.67 2.53 -11.03
N SER A 207 -7.52 1.96 -9.83
CA SER A 207 -7.27 0.52 -9.64
C SER A 207 -8.34 -0.34 -10.30
N ASN A 208 -9.62 0.01 -10.14
CA ASN A 208 -10.73 -0.73 -10.72
C ASN A 208 -10.74 -0.63 -12.26
N ALA A 209 -10.58 0.59 -12.80
CA ALA A 209 -10.51 0.84 -14.24
C ALA A 209 -9.36 0.06 -14.90
N LEU A 210 -8.16 0.11 -14.31
CA LEU A 210 -7.00 -0.67 -14.77
C LEU A 210 -7.28 -2.18 -14.69
N SER A 211 -7.76 -2.68 -13.56
CA SER A 211 -7.98 -4.11 -13.39
C SER A 211 -9.06 -4.71 -14.32
N SER A 212 -9.98 -3.87 -14.79
CA SER A 212 -11.07 -4.22 -15.72
C SER A 212 -10.82 -3.75 -17.16
N VAL A 213 -9.62 -3.22 -17.46
CA VAL A 213 -9.20 -2.75 -18.78
C VAL A 213 -10.13 -1.66 -19.35
N ARG A 214 -10.66 -0.79 -18.49
CA ARG A 214 -11.43 0.41 -18.88
C ARG A 214 -10.47 1.58 -19.09
N ILE A 215 -9.77 1.56 -20.21
CA ILE A 215 -8.65 2.48 -20.48
C ILE A 215 -9.10 3.94 -20.52
N MET A 216 -10.20 4.23 -21.18
CA MET A 216 -10.72 5.61 -21.24
C MET A 216 -11.06 6.15 -19.85
N GLU A 217 -11.72 5.33 -19.01
CA GLU A 217 -12.01 5.67 -17.62
C GLU A 217 -10.71 5.83 -16.79
N ALA A 218 -9.69 4.98 -17.03
CA ALA A 218 -8.40 5.11 -16.37
C ALA A 218 -7.70 6.43 -16.72
N LEU A 219 -7.73 6.84 -18.00
CA LEU A 219 -7.18 8.13 -18.46
C LEU A 219 -7.96 9.31 -17.85
N GLU A 220 -9.30 9.22 -17.81
CA GLU A 220 -10.15 10.23 -17.18
C GLU A 220 -9.77 10.42 -15.70
N ILE A 221 -9.64 9.32 -14.95
CA ILE A 221 -9.26 9.38 -13.53
C ILE A 221 -7.83 9.90 -13.36
N ALA A 222 -6.89 9.46 -14.21
CA ALA A 222 -5.52 9.95 -14.20
C ALA A 222 -5.45 11.47 -14.41
N ARG A 223 -6.28 12.01 -15.32
CA ARG A 223 -6.39 13.45 -15.60
C ARG A 223 -6.75 14.28 -14.36
N LEU A 224 -7.58 13.72 -13.48
CA LEU A 224 -8.04 14.38 -12.25
C LEU A 224 -7.03 14.25 -11.09
N LEU A 225 -6.12 13.28 -11.17
CA LEU A 225 -5.22 12.92 -10.08
C LEU A 225 -4.33 14.08 -9.57
N PRO A 226 -3.75 14.96 -10.42
CA PRO A 226 -2.92 16.07 -9.94
C PRO A 226 -3.63 17.00 -8.96
N GLU A 227 -4.88 17.38 -9.23
CA GLU A 227 -5.64 18.28 -8.35
C GLU A 227 -6.07 17.57 -7.05
N GLU A 228 -6.42 16.28 -7.11
CA GLU A 228 -6.74 15.48 -5.92
C GLU A 228 -5.52 15.30 -5.01
N LEU A 229 -4.34 15.04 -5.59
CA LEU A 229 -3.08 14.95 -4.86
C LEU A 229 -2.70 16.30 -4.25
N LYS A 230 -2.84 17.40 -4.98
CA LYS A 230 -2.57 18.76 -4.48
C LYS A 230 -3.50 19.15 -3.34
N SER A 231 -4.79 18.84 -3.44
CA SER A 231 -5.77 19.03 -2.37
C SER A 231 -5.37 18.23 -1.12
N SER A 232 -5.04 16.95 -1.30
CA SER A 232 -4.64 16.06 -0.21
C SER A 232 -3.28 16.42 0.42
N LYS A 233 -2.35 16.99 -0.35
CA LYS A 233 -1.08 17.52 0.19
C LYS A 233 -1.31 18.63 1.19
N LYS A 234 -2.22 19.57 0.88
CA LYS A 234 -2.62 20.62 1.82
C LYS A 234 -3.21 20.02 3.10
N ASP A 235 -4.02 18.96 2.98
CA ASP A 235 -4.56 18.27 4.16
C ASP A 235 -3.45 17.69 5.05
N VAL A 236 -2.49 16.95 4.48
CA VAL A 236 -1.43 16.29 5.26
C VAL A 236 -0.39 17.27 5.83
N GLU A 237 -0.20 18.44 5.22
CA GLU A 237 0.64 19.50 5.80
C GLU A 237 0.13 20.02 7.15
N HIS A 238 -1.21 20.02 7.34
CA HIS A 238 -1.86 20.43 8.58
C HIS A 238 -1.98 19.29 9.61
N ILE A 239 -1.74 18.04 9.21
CA ILE A 239 -1.87 16.86 10.07
C ILE A 239 -0.45 16.33 10.35
N TYR A 240 0.10 16.65 11.52
CA TYR A 240 1.50 16.35 11.88
C TYR A 240 1.92 14.91 11.56
N ASP A 241 1.15 13.92 12.03
CA ASP A 241 1.45 12.50 11.82
C ASP A 241 1.33 12.06 10.36
N ALA A 242 0.54 12.75 9.55
CA ALA A 242 0.31 12.43 8.15
C ALA A 242 1.30 13.13 7.21
N LYS A 243 2.10 14.09 7.66
CA LYS A 243 3.08 14.82 6.83
C LYS A 243 3.95 13.92 5.95
N PRO A 244 4.45 12.75 6.41
CA PRO A 244 5.24 11.86 5.57
C PRO A 244 4.51 11.34 4.32
N LEU A 245 3.17 11.33 4.29
CA LEU A 245 2.39 10.94 3.11
C LEU A 245 2.61 11.88 1.92
N GLY A 246 3.02 13.14 2.15
CA GLY A 246 3.28 14.09 1.07
C GLY A 246 4.29 13.55 0.05
N ALA A 247 5.38 12.94 0.53
CA ALA A 247 6.39 12.32 -0.33
C ALA A 247 5.90 11.04 -1.03
N LEU A 248 4.99 10.30 -0.41
CA LEU A 248 4.37 9.12 -1.03
C LEU A 248 3.40 9.53 -2.15
N PHE A 249 2.70 10.65 -1.99
CA PHE A 249 1.86 11.24 -3.04
C PHE A 249 2.67 11.68 -4.26
N ASP A 250 3.90 12.17 -4.07
CA ASP A 250 4.82 12.45 -5.19
C ASP A 250 5.14 11.18 -5.99
N LYS A 251 5.42 10.07 -5.31
CA LYS A 251 5.72 8.81 -5.99
C LYS A 251 4.52 8.27 -6.78
N ILE A 252 3.30 8.44 -6.26
CA ILE A 252 2.08 8.12 -6.99
C ILE A 252 1.96 9.00 -8.25
N SER A 253 2.17 10.31 -8.11
CA SER A 253 2.14 11.24 -9.24
C SER A 253 3.17 10.89 -10.32
N GLU A 254 4.37 10.50 -9.93
CA GLU A 254 5.44 10.08 -10.85
C GLU A 254 5.05 8.81 -11.60
N THR A 255 4.48 7.83 -10.90
CA THR A 255 4.13 6.51 -11.46
C THR A 255 3.02 6.61 -12.52
N PHE A 256 1.97 7.39 -12.24
CA PHE A 256 0.80 7.48 -13.10
C PHE A 256 0.79 8.75 -13.98
N GLY A 257 1.81 9.60 -13.85
CA GLY A 257 1.90 10.88 -14.55
C GLY A 257 1.97 10.75 -16.08
N SER A 258 2.56 9.66 -16.58
CA SER A 258 2.62 9.37 -18.03
C SER A 258 1.27 8.99 -18.64
N MET A 259 0.25 8.73 -17.81
CA MET A 259 -1.12 8.41 -18.23
C MET A 259 -2.00 9.67 -18.31
N ILE A 260 -1.47 10.84 -17.98
CA ILE A 260 -2.22 12.10 -17.96
C ILE A 260 -2.21 12.71 -19.37
N VAL A 261 -3.39 12.80 -19.96
CA VAL A 261 -3.61 13.41 -21.29
C VAL A 261 -4.91 14.23 -21.26
N PRO A 262 -5.08 15.30 -22.08
CA PRO A 262 -6.39 15.93 -22.31
C PRO A 262 -7.39 15.00 -23.03
N GLU A 263 -8.70 15.25 -22.88
CA GLU A 263 -9.75 14.33 -23.33
C GLU A 263 -9.80 14.27 -24.87
N GLU A 264 -9.71 15.44 -25.47
CA GLU A 264 -9.67 15.64 -26.91
C GLU A 264 -8.45 14.99 -27.58
N LYS A 265 -7.40 14.64 -26.81
CA LYS A 265 -6.15 14.07 -27.32
C LYS A 265 -6.02 12.55 -27.12
N GLU A 266 -7.05 11.88 -26.60
CA GLU A 266 -6.97 10.45 -26.22
C GLU A 266 -6.65 9.51 -27.38
N PHE A 267 -7.02 9.90 -28.61
CA PHE A 267 -6.74 9.17 -29.85
C PHE A 267 -5.73 9.89 -30.76
N GLU A 268 -5.08 10.94 -30.26
CA GLU A 268 -3.91 11.56 -30.88
C GLU A 268 -2.63 10.89 -30.39
N TYR A 269 -1.47 11.36 -30.87
CA TYR A 269 -0.17 10.78 -30.50
C TYR A 269 0.04 10.72 -28.97
N GLU A 270 -0.25 11.80 -28.25
CA GLU A 270 -0.10 11.88 -26.80
C GLU A 270 -1.00 10.88 -26.06
N GLY A 271 -2.26 10.72 -26.50
CA GLY A 271 -3.20 9.78 -25.90
C GLY A 271 -2.82 8.33 -26.17
N LEU A 272 -2.43 8.00 -27.40
CA LEU A 272 -1.95 6.66 -27.73
C LEU A 272 -0.67 6.31 -26.97
N LYS A 273 0.22 7.28 -26.78
CA LYS A 273 1.41 7.12 -25.93
C LYS A 273 1.02 6.86 -24.48
N ALA A 274 0.06 7.59 -23.92
CA ALA A 274 -0.46 7.35 -22.57
C ALA A 274 -1.07 5.94 -22.42
N GLN A 275 -1.83 5.47 -23.42
CA GLN A 275 -2.36 4.10 -23.45
C GLN A 275 -1.24 3.04 -23.56
N ALA A 276 -0.18 3.30 -24.32
CA ALA A 276 0.99 2.43 -24.39
C ALA A 276 1.77 2.40 -23.06
N GLU A 277 1.77 3.48 -22.29
CA GLU A 277 2.31 3.50 -20.92
C GLU A 277 1.44 2.69 -19.94
N ILE A 278 0.13 2.63 -20.12
CA ILE A 278 -0.73 1.68 -19.39
C ILE A 278 -0.37 0.23 -19.77
N LEU A 279 -0.13 -0.06 -21.04
CA LEU A 279 0.34 -1.38 -21.48
C LEU A 279 1.69 -1.73 -20.84
N ARG A 280 2.63 -0.79 -20.81
CA ARG A 280 3.93 -0.95 -20.13
C ARG A 280 3.74 -1.24 -18.64
N PHE A 281 2.84 -0.51 -17.99
CA PHE A 281 2.49 -0.73 -16.59
C PHE A 281 1.98 -2.15 -16.35
N TYR A 282 1.07 -2.68 -17.19
CA TYR A 282 0.63 -4.07 -17.05
C TYR A 282 1.76 -5.09 -17.18
N LEU A 283 2.71 -4.88 -18.09
CA LEU A 283 3.86 -5.77 -18.26
C LEU A 283 4.80 -5.74 -17.05
N GLN A 284 5.08 -4.55 -16.51
CA GLN A 284 5.95 -4.35 -15.35
C GLN A 284 5.35 -4.93 -14.08
N THR A 285 4.02 -4.90 -13.94
CA THR A 285 3.28 -5.37 -12.76
C THR A 285 2.77 -6.81 -12.90
N GLY A 286 3.09 -7.51 -13.99
CA GLY A 286 2.72 -8.92 -14.19
C GLY A 286 1.25 -9.16 -14.55
N GLN A 287 0.52 -8.11 -14.95
CA GLN A 287 -0.89 -8.16 -15.38
C GLN A 287 -1.00 -8.60 -16.84
N TYR A 288 -0.50 -9.80 -17.15
CA TYR A 288 -0.27 -10.25 -18.53
C TYR A 288 -1.55 -10.41 -19.36
N GLN A 289 -2.67 -10.79 -18.75
CA GLN A 289 -3.95 -10.90 -19.45
C GLN A 289 -4.50 -9.52 -19.84
N GLN A 290 -4.39 -8.54 -18.95
CA GLN A 290 -4.72 -7.15 -19.23
C GLN A 290 -3.81 -6.59 -20.33
N ALA A 291 -2.51 -6.90 -20.28
CA ALA A 291 -1.55 -6.49 -21.30
C ALA A 291 -1.93 -7.01 -22.70
N ILE A 292 -2.22 -8.32 -22.84
CA ILE A 292 -2.67 -8.88 -24.13
C ILE A 292 -3.95 -8.20 -24.61
N THR A 293 -4.91 -7.99 -23.71
CA THR A 293 -6.19 -7.37 -24.03
C THR A 293 -5.96 -5.97 -24.60
N LEU A 294 -5.23 -5.13 -23.88
CA LEU A 294 -4.93 -3.76 -24.32
C LEU A 294 -4.07 -3.73 -25.59
N ALA A 295 -3.05 -4.58 -25.69
CA ALA A 295 -2.16 -4.58 -26.85
C ALA A 295 -2.92 -4.89 -28.15
N ARG A 296 -3.86 -5.85 -28.12
CA ARG A 296 -4.72 -6.14 -29.27
C ARG A 296 -5.62 -4.96 -29.62
N GLU A 297 -6.24 -4.35 -28.61
CA GLU A 297 -7.08 -3.18 -28.79
C GLU A 297 -6.32 -2.00 -29.41
N LEU A 298 -5.08 -1.77 -28.98
CA LEU A 298 -4.22 -0.73 -29.55
C LEU A 298 -3.89 -0.98 -31.02
N LEU A 299 -3.61 -2.22 -31.42
CA LEU A 299 -3.38 -2.55 -32.84
C LEU A 299 -4.63 -2.27 -33.70
N VAL A 300 -5.82 -2.62 -33.20
CA VAL A 300 -7.09 -2.31 -33.88
C VAL A 300 -7.26 -0.80 -33.98
N THR A 301 -7.09 -0.06 -32.88
CA THR A 301 -7.18 1.40 -32.86
C THR A 301 -6.19 2.04 -33.84
N ARG A 302 -4.95 1.53 -33.94
CA ARG A 302 -3.95 2.06 -34.86
C ARG A 302 -4.35 1.92 -36.32
N VAL A 303 -4.94 0.79 -36.71
CA VAL A 303 -5.46 0.59 -38.07
C VAL A 303 -6.74 1.40 -38.28
N ALA A 304 -7.61 1.50 -37.28
CA ALA A 304 -8.82 2.33 -37.34
C ALA A 304 -8.50 3.81 -37.62
N LEU A 305 -7.43 4.34 -37.02
CA LEU A 305 -6.93 5.70 -37.27
C LEU A 305 -6.35 5.92 -38.67
N MET A 306 -6.11 4.87 -39.46
CA MET A 306 -5.68 4.99 -40.86
C MET A 306 -6.86 5.18 -41.83
N MET A 307 -8.09 5.13 -41.31
CA MET A 307 -9.33 5.27 -42.06
C MET A 307 -10.05 6.55 -41.65
N PRO A 308 -10.84 7.16 -42.55
CA PRO A 308 -11.74 8.24 -42.14
C PRO A 308 -12.82 7.68 -41.22
N GLY A 309 -13.25 8.46 -40.23
CA GLY A 309 -14.34 8.10 -39.33
C GLY A 309 -13.94 8.09 -37.85
N ASN A 310 -14.72 7.37 -37.05
CA ASN A 310 -14.50 7.29 -35.62
C ASN A 310 -13.63 6.04 -35.28
N PRO A 311 -12.43 6.18 -34.69
CA PRO A 311 -11.55 5.04 -34.39
C PRO A 311 -12.15 4.05 -33.37
N ILE A 312 -13.17 4.46 -32.62
CA ILE A 312 -13.93 3.57 -31.71
C ILE A 312 -15.31 3.19 -32.26
N GLY A 313 -15.63 3.60 -33.48
CA GLY A 313 -16.87 3.22 -34.16
C GLY A 313 -16.90 1.72 -34.50
N HIS A 314 -18.09 1.13 -34.48
CA HIS A 314 -18.26 -0.30 -34.75
C HIS A 314 -17.75 -0.69 -36.14
N GLU A 315 -18.10 0.10 -37.17
CA GLU A 315 -17.75 -0.17 -38.57
C GLU A 315 -16.23 -0.08 -38.81
N GLU A 316 -15.59 0.98 -38.31
CA GLU A 316 -14.15 1.18 -38.43
C GLU A 316 -13.37 0.09 -37.71
N ARG A 317 -13.84 -0.34 -36.53
CA ARG A 317 -13.20 -1.41 -35.76
C ARG A 317 -13.35 -2.79 -36.41
N GLU A 318 -14.54 -3.12 -36.90
CA GLU A 318 -14.77 -4.37 -37.65
C GLU A 318 -13.90 -4.43 -38.90
N THR A 319 -13.79 -3.30 -39.59
CA THR A 319 -12.95 -3.15 -40.78
C THR A 319 -11.46 -3.29 -40.44
N ALA A 320 -10.99 -2.64 -39.38
CA ALA A 320 -9.62 -2.74 -38.90
C ALA A 320 -9.26 -4.19 -38.52
N GLU A 321 -10.13 -4.90 -37.79
CA GLU A 321 -9.95 -6.31 -37.50
C GLU A 321 -9.93 -7.18 -38.76
N ALA A 322 -10.77 -6.89 -39.75
CA ALA A 322 -10.77 -7.62 -41.03
C ALA A 322 -9.43 -7.44 -41.79
N VAL A 323 -8.85 -6.24 -41.79
CA VAL A 323 -7.51 -5.97 -42.34
C VAL A 323 -6.44 -6.77 -41.60
N LEU A 324 -6.43 -6.69 -40.27
CA LEU A 324 -5.47 -7.40 -39.42
C LEU A 324 -5.54 -8.91 -39.60
N ASN A 325 -6.74 -9.45 -39.86
CA ASN A 325 -6.96 -10.87 -40.17
C ASN A 325 -6.68 -11.24 -41.64
N GLY A 326 -6.24 -10.29 -42.48
CA GLY A 326 -5.95 -10.51 -43.90
C GLY A 326 -7.18 -10.75 -44.78
N ARG A 327 -8.38 -10.43 -44.28
CA ARG A 327 -9.68 -10.66 -44.94
C ARG A 327 -10.13 -9.49 -45.83
N ASN A 328 -9.51 -8.31 -45.69
CA ASN A 328 -9.86 -7.13 -46.49
C ASN A 328 -8.59 -6.41 -46.99
N LYS A 329 -8.15 -6.73 -48.22
CA LYS A 329 -6.92 -6.20 -48.83
C LYS A 329 -7.12 -4.95 -49.70
N ASN A 330 -8.36 -4.53 -49.93
CA ASN A 330 -8.71 -3.49 -50.92
C ASN A 330 -9.17 -2.17 -50.28
N LEU A 331 -8.73 -1.88 -49.06
CA LEU A 331 -9.10 -0.65 -48.38
C LEU A 331 -8.41 0.58 -48.97
N GLN A 332 -9.20 1.62 -49.23
CA GLN A 332 -8.68 2.97 -49.46
C GLN A 332 -8.22 3.54 -48.13
N LEU A 333 -7.01 3.15 -47.71
CA LEU A 333 -6.35 3.78 -46.59
C LEU A 333 -5.96 5.21 -47.01
N GLN A 334 -5.97 6.13 -46.05
CA GLN A 334 -5.29 7.42 -46.21
C GLN A 334 -3.84 7.16 -46.65
N PRO A 335 -3.16 8.07 -47.39
CA PRO A 335 -1.79 7.86 -47.82
C PRO A 335 -0.88 7.65 -46.60
N PHE A 336 -0.61 6.39 -46.29
CA PHE A 336 0.13 5.94 -45.12
C PHE A 336 1.25 4.99 -45.57
N ASP A 337 2.23 4.84 -44.70
CA ASP A 337 3.35 3.92 -44.90
C ASP A 337 2.87 2.46 -44.90
N ASN A 338 2.83 1.85 -46.09
CA ASN A 338 2.51 0.43 -46.26
C ASN A 338 3.39 -0.48 -45.39
N LYS A 339 4.63 -0.05 -45.08
CA LYS A 339 5.54 -0.82 -44.23
C LYS A 339 5.05 -0.92 -42.79
N LEU A 340 4.54 0.17 -42.22
CA LEU A 340 3.98 0.17 -40.87
C LEU A 340 2.77 -0.77 -40.77
N LEU A 341 1.89 -0.76 -41.77
CA LEU A 341 0.74 -1.65 -41.78
C LEU A 341 1.16 -3.12 -41.83
N GLU A 342 2.14 -3.47 -42.66
CA GLU A 342 2.72 -4.82 -42.70
C GLU A 342 3.30 -5.23 -41.33
N ASP A 343 4.03 -4.33 -40.67
CA ASP A 343 4.63 -4.59 -39.37
C ASP A 343 3.55 -4.79 -38.28
N ILE A 344 2.49 -4.00 -38.29
CA ILE A 344 1.31 -4.17 -37.42
C ILE A 344 0.64 -5.52 -37.65
N ILE A 345 0.41 -5.92 -38.91
CA ILE A 345 -0.19 -7.23 -39.25
C ILE A 345 0.69 -8.38 -38.75
N ASN A 346 2.00 -8.27 -38.93
CA ASN A 346 2.96 -9.27 -38.45
C ASN A 346 2.94 -9.42 -36.92
N VAL A 347 2.78 -8.33 -36.18
CA VAL A 347 2.63 -8.35 -34.72
C VAL A 347 1.26 -8.90 -34.31
N TRP A 348 0.18 -8.52 -34.99
CA TRP A 348 -1.17 -9.05 -34.74
C TRP A 348 -1.24 -10.58 -34.83
N GLN A 349 -0.60 -11.16 -35.86
CA GLN A 349 -0.59 -12.61 -36.04
C GLN A 349 0.06 -13.36 -34.86
N GLN A 350 1.05 -12.77 -34.19
CA GLN A 350 1.69 -13.36 -33.00
C GLN A 350 0.72 -13.44 -31.81
N PHE A 351 -0.30 -12.59 -31.74
CA PHE A 351 -1.28 -12.62 -30.65
C PHE A 351 -2.31 -13.75 -30.74
N ASN A 352 -2.47 -14.40 -31.90
CA ASN A 352 -3.50 -15.43 -32.07
C ASN A 352 -3.28 -16.61 -31.11
N ASP A 353 -2.06 -17.13 -31.08
CA ASP A 353 -1.72 -18.22 -30.16
C ASP A 353 -1.67 -17.77 -28.71
N LEU A 354 -1.04 -16.61 -28.42
CA LEU A 354 -0.92 -16.09 -27.06
C LEU A 354 -2.28 -15.83 -26.41
N ARG A 355 -3.20 -15.18 -27.13
CA ARG A 355 -4.54 -14.87 -26.64
C ARG A 355 -5.35 -16.14 -26.41
N ASN A 356 -5.24 -17.12 -27.30
CA ASN A 356 -5.96 -18.38 -27.15
C ASN A 356 -5.41 -19.20 -25.98
N ASP A 357 -4.10 -19.28 -25.83
CA ASP A 357 -3.47 -20.03 -24.73
C ASP A 357 -3.86 -19.44 -23.37
N ILE A 358 -3.75 -18.11 -23.19
CA ILE A 358 -4.10 -17.46 -21.91
C ILE A 358 -5.61 -17.50 -21.62
N ASN A 359 -6.47 -17.24 -22.61
CA ASN A 359 -7.92 -17.16 -22.38
C ASN A 359 -8.56 -18.53 -22.16
N HIS A 360 -7.90 -19.60 -22.61
CA HIS A 360 -8.30 -20.97 -22.34
C HIS A 360 -7.53 -21.59 -21.17
N ALA A 361 -6.81 -20.79 -20.38
CA ALA A 361 -6.07 -21.23 -19.20
C ALA A 361 -5.09 -22.41 -19.47
N GLY A 362 -4.48 -22.45 -20.66
CA GLY A 362 -3.61 -23.56 -21.06
C GLY A 362 -4.32 -24.88 -21.34
N MET A 363 -5.66 -24.93 -21.37
CA MET A 363 -6.45 -26.14 -21.64
C MET A 363 -6.51 -26.44 -23.15
N ARG A 364 -5.36 -26.60 -23.79
CA ARG A 364 -5.22 -26.92 -25.23
C ARG A 364 -4.13 -27.96 -25.48
N GLN A 365 -4.05 -28.45 -26.72
CA GLN A 365 -2.90 -29.28 -27.13
C GLN A 365 -1.65 -28.40 -27.21
N ASN A 366 -0.57 -28.82 -26.53
CA ASN A 366 0.72 -28.11 -26.45
C ASN A 366 0.60 -26.66 -25.92
N PRO A 367 0.16 -26.45 -24.67
CA PRO A 367 0.20 -25.12 -24.06
C PRO A 367 1.65 -24.68 -23.85
N ALA A 368 1.90 -23.38 -23.95
CA ALA A 368 3.17 -22.83 -23.53
C ALA A 368 3.35 -23.02 -22.02
N ASP A 369 4.58 -23.33 -21.57
CA ASP A 369 4.91 -23.21 -20.16
C ASP A 369 4.82 -21.74 -19.71
N ALA A 370 4.64 -21.51 -18.41
CA ALA A 370 4.41 -20.18 -17.86
C ALA A 370 5.52 -19.18 -18.19
N ASN A 371 6.80 -19.59 -18.15
CA ASN A 371 7.92 -18.68 -18.40
C ASN A 371 8.00 -18.32 -19.88
N LYS A 372 7.85 -19.30 -20.77
CA LYS A 372 7.78 -19.06 -22.22
C LYS A 372 6.60 -18.16 -22.57
N MET A 373 5.45 -18.37 -21.93
CA MET A 373 4.27 -17.52 -22.12
C MET A 373 4.55 -16.07 -21.72
N ILE A 374 5.12 -15.83 -20.54
CA ILE A 374 5.48 -14.49 -20.06
C ILE A 374 6.47 -13.80 -21.01
N ASN A 375 7.51 -14.51 -21.45
CA ASN A 375 8.50 -13.94 -22.37
C ASN A 375 7.87 -13.54 -23.70
N ASN A 376 7.06 -14.42 -24.30
CA ASN A 376 6.36 -14.10 -25.54
C ASN A 376 5.42 -12.89 -25.37
N ILE A 377 4.70 -12.78 -24.24
CA ILE A 377 3.82 -11.64 -23.97
C ILE A 377 4.63 -10.34 -23.88
N LYS A 378 5.74 -10.34 -23.14
CA LYS A 378 6.61 -9.17 -23.01
C LYS A 378 7.18 -8.76 -24.36
N ASP A 379 7.67 -9.70 -25.15
CA ASP A 379 8.24 -9.43 -26.47
C ASP A 379 7.19 -8.88 -27.43
N THR A 380 6.02 -9.54 -27.55
CA THR A 380 4.98 -9.12 -28.49
C THR A 380 4.34 -7.80 -28.06
N CYS A 381 4.03 -7.60 -26.78
CA CYS A 381 3.49 -6.32 -26.29
C CYS A 381 4.53 -5.20 -26.37
N GLY A 382 5.82 -5.50 -26.20
CA GLY A 382 6.92 -4.54 -26.39
C GLY A 382 6.92 -3.95 -27.80
N LYS A 383 6.75 -4.79 -28.83
CA LYS A 383 6.60 -4.33 -30.23
C LYS A 383 5.38 -3.43 -30.41
N VAL A 384 4.27 -3.71 -29.72
CA VAL A 384 3.08 -2.84 -29.78
C VAL A 384 3.38 -1.46 -29.21
N ILE A 385 4.08 -1.38 -28.08
CA ILE A 385 4.48 -0.11 -27.45
C ILE A 385 5.33 0.74 -28.41
N GLU A 386 6.25 0.13 -29.15
CA GLU A 386 7.12 0.82 -30.12
C GLU A 386 6.32 1.58 -31.20
N PHE A 387 5.14 1.07 -31.60
CA PHE A 387 4.28 1.76 -32.58
C PHE A 387 3.68 3.09 -32.08
N PHE A 388 3.73 3.37 -30.78
CA PHE A 388 3.12 4.56 -30.18
C PHE A 388 4.08 5.43 -29.36
N CYS A 389 5.34 5.00 -29.21
CA CYS A 389 6.37 5.72 -28.46
C CYS A 389 7.46 6.35 -29.33
N CYS A 390 7.50 6.03 -30.62
CA CYS A 390 8.47 6.56 -31.59
C CYS A 390 7.93 7.76 -32.36
#